data_AF-A0A285J0E4-F1
#
_entry.id   AF-A0A285J0E4-F1
#
_cell.length_a   1.000
_cell.length_b   1.000
_cell.length_c   1.000
_cell.angle_alpha   90.00
_cell.angle_beta   90.00
_cell.angle_gamma   90.00
#
_symmetry.space_group_name_H-M   'P 1'
#
loop_
_entity.id
_entity.type
_entity.pdbx_description
1 polymer ?
#
loop_
_entity_poly.entity_id
_entity_poly.type
_entity_poly.pdbx_seq_one_letter_code
_entity_poly.pdbx_strand_id
1 'polypeptide(L)'
;MTKFSLIKAIVKLYFLGALAVSFTHIIEASHKLDLHGWQSWTTPFAVDGIAVIGMVMRSEAFSSSTRRLGFRVQLTAGALSLACNVFAGNTLGERIYGVLIVALFVLSEWLSDRIESREVEEAREQAAKRSAAAAKASATRKANRQATERIVKSGKRRMRKELDDILTSA
;
A
#
# COMPACT_ATOMS: atom_id res chain seq x y z
N MET A 1 -5.37 2.28 -22.87
CA MET A 1 -5.89 2.22 -21.48
C MET A 1 -6.21 0.77 -21.17
N THR A 2 -5.60 0.16 -20.15
CA THR A 2 -5.84 -1.27 -19.82
C THR A 2 -7.23 -1.45 -19.21
N LYS A 3 -7.84 -2.64 -19.34
CA LYS A 3 -9.16 -2.94 -18.73
C LYS A 3 -9.17 -2.63 -17.23
N PHE A 4 -8.04 -2.89 -16.54
CA PHE A 4 -7.85 -2.56 -15.13
C PHE A 4 -7.86 -1.06 -14.84
N SER A 5 -7.22 -0.25 -15.69
CA SER A 5 -7.23 1.21 -15.55
C SER A 5 -8.65 1.77 -15.71
N LEU A 6 -9.43 1.22 -16.64
CA LEU A 6 -10.83 1.59 -16.82
C LEU A 6 -11.67 1.26 -15.58
N ILE A 7 -11.54 0.04 -15.04
CA ILE A 7 -12.26 -0.36 -13.81
C ILE A 7 -11.88 0.53 -12.63
N LYS A 8 -10.58 0.81 -12.43
CA LYS A 8 -10.12 1.73 -11.38
C LYS A 8 -10.67 3.13 -11.57
N ALA A 9 -10.76 3.62 -12.81
CA ALA A 9 -11.36 4.92 -13.09
C ALA A 9 -12.85 4.95 -12.75
N ILE A 10 -13.61 3.90 -13.11
CA ILE A 10 -15.03 3.77 -12.76
C ILE A 10 -15.21 3.77 -11.24
N VAL A 11 -14.44 2.96 -10.51
CA VAL A 11 -14.50 2.91 -9.03
C VAL A 11 -14.18 4.28 -8.42
N LYS A 12 -13.17 4.98 -8.95
CA LYS A 12 -12.84 6.35 -8.50
C LYS A 12 -13.94 7.36 -8.80
N LEU A 13 -14.66 7.22 -9.91
CA LEU A 13 -15.78 8.08 -10.24
C LEU A 13 -16.97 7.84 -9.29
N TYR A 14 -17.28 6.57 -8.98
CA TYR A 14 -18.27 6.22 -7.96
C TYR A 14 -17.88 6.77 -6.58
N PHE A 15 -16.60 6.67 -6.21
CA PHE A 15 -16.08 7.27 -4.99
C PHE A 15 -16.31 8.79 -4.95
N LEU A 16 -16.00 9.50 -6.04
CA LEU A 16 -16.27 10.94 -6.16
C LEU A 16 -17.76 11.28 -6.01
N GLY A 17 -18.65 10.48 -6.61
CA GLY A 17 -20.09 10.64 -6.46
C GLY A 17 -20.56 10.44 -5.02
N ALA A 18 -20.08 9.39 -4.35
CA ALA A 18 -20.40 9.13 -2.94
C ALA A 18 -19.90 10.25 -2.02
N LEU A 19 -18.72 10.80 -2.29
CA LEU A 19 -18.14 11.91 -1.54
C LEU A 19 -18.98 13.19 -1.71
N ALA A 20 -19.43 13.49 -2.94
CA ALA A 20 -20.32 14.62 -3.18
C ALA A 20 -21.67 14.50 -2.45
N VAL A 21 -22.26 13.30 -2.39
CA VAL A 21 -23.49 13.05 -1.63
C VAL A 21 -23.26 13.12 -0.12
N SER A 22 -22.12 12.61 0.38
CA SER A 22 -21.77 12.72 1.80
C SER A 22 -21.54 14.17 2.20
N PHE A 23 -20.97 14.98 1.31
CA PHE A 23 -20.71 16.40 1.54
C PHE A 23 -21.98 17.16 1.88
N THR A 24 -23.07 16.95 1.12
CA THR A 24 -24.36 17.62 1.37
C THR A 24 -24.98 17.18 2.71
N HIS A 25 -24.92 15.89 3.04
CA HIS A 25 -25.43 15.39 4.32
C HIS A 25 -24.63 15.90 5.53
N ILE A 26 -23.31 16.05 5.40
CA ILE A 26 -22.48 16.62 6.48
C ILE A 26 -22.79 18.11 6.69
N ILE A 27 -23.06 18.86 5.62
CA ILE A 27 -23.53 20.25 5.74
C ILE A 27 -24.87 20.30 6.46
N GLU A 28 -25.83 19.48 6.05
CA GLU A 28 -27.15 19.43 6.69
C GLU A 28 -27.05 19.02 8.17
N ALA A 29 -26.22 18.01 8.49
CA ALA A 29 -25.92 17.64 9.87
C ALA A 29 -25.30 18.80 10.65
N SER A 30 -24.41 19.58 10.02
CA SER A 30 -23.78 20.75 10.65
C SER A 30 -24.81 21.84 10.94
N HIS A 31 -25.73 22.11 10.01
CA HIS A 31 -26.83 23.07 10.22
C HIS A 31 -27.75 22.61 11.37
N LYS A 32 -28.03 21.31 11.49
CA LYS A 32 -28.80 20.76 12.61
C LYS A 32 -28.08 20.86 13.97
N LEU A 33 -26.75 20.95 13.95
CA LEU A 33 -25.92 21.21 15.12
C LEU A 33 -25.68 22.71 15.35
N ASP A 34 -26.45 23.57 14.69
CA ASP A 34 -26.39 25.03 14.81
C ASP A 34 -25.05 25.64 14.33
N LEU A 35 -24.29 24.90 13.52
CA LEU A 35 -23.15 25.44 12.79
C LEU A 35 -23.67 26.12 11.53
N HIS A 36 -23.48 27.42 11.40
CA HIS A 36 -23.92 28.20 10.24
C HIS A 36 -22.73 28.78 9.47
N GLY A 37 -23.00 29.41 8.33
CA GLY A 37 -21.99 30.17 7.58
C GLY A 37 -20.81 29.30 7.13
N TRP A 38 -19.58 29.80 7.27
CA TRP A 38 -18.39 29.12 6.77
C TRP A 38 -18.09 27.81 7.52
N GLN A 39 -18.47 27.70 8.81
CA GLN A 39 -18.20 26.50 9.61
C GLN A 39 -18.84 25.26 8.97
N SER A 40 -20.11 25.33 8.58
CA SER A 40 -20.83 24.19 7.98
C SER A 40 -20.20 23.72 6.68
N TRP A 41 -19.69 24.64 5.86
CA TRP A 41 -19.04 24.31 4.59
C TRP A 41 -17.63 23.76 4.77
N THR A 42 -16.97 24.03 5.89
CA THR A 42 -15.66 23.45 6.23
C THR A 42 -15.74 22.08 6.88
N THR A 43 -16.86 21.72 7.54
CA THR A 43 -17.02 20.43 8.22
C THR A 43 -16.79 19.22 7.30
N PRO A 44 -17.33 19.16 6.06
CA PRO A 44 -17.06 18.05 5.16
C PRO A 44 -15.57 17.88 4.87
N PHE A 45 -14.85 18.98 4.64
CA PHE A 45 -13.39 18.93 4.40
C PHE A 45 -12.62 18.41 5.62
N ALA A 46 -13.08 18.70 6.84
CA ALA A 46 -12.47 18.16 8.04
C ALA A 46 -12.69 16.64 8.15
N VAL A 47 -13.91 16.16 7.91
CA VAL A 47 -14.25 14.73 7.97
C VAL A 47 -13.58 13.95 6.83
N ASP A 48 -13.77 14.41 5.59
CA ASP A 48 -13.25 13.77 4.39
C ASP A 48 -11.72 13.94 4.29
N GLY A 49 -11.18 15.05 4.79
CA GLY A 49 -9.73 15.27 4.87
C GLY A 49 -9.04 14.19 5.71
N ILE A 50 -9.65 13.77 6.82
CA ILE A 50 -9.13 12.65 7.62
C ILE A 50 -9.20 11.34 6.83
N ALA A 51 -10.28 11.09 6.08
CA ALA A 51 -10.38 9.91 5.21
C ALA A 51 -9.29 9.92 4.12
N VAL A 52 -9.03 11.07 3.50
CA VAL A 52 -7.97 11.25 2.49
C VAL A 52 -6.58 11.02 3.11
N ILE A 53 -6.32 11.52 4.32
CA ILE A 53 -5.08 11.24 5.05
C ILE A 53 -4.94 9.73 5.29
N GLY A 54 -6.00 9.06 5.74
CA GLY A 54 -6.06 7.61 5.88
C GLY A 54 -5.66 6.90 4.58
N MET A 55 -6.27 7.29 3.46
CA MET A 55 -5.99 6.75 2.13
C MET A 55 -4.52 6.95 1.71
N VAL A 56 -3.96 8.15 1.91
CA VAL A 56 -2.55 8.43 1.61
C VAL A 56 -1.62 7.57 2.46
N MET A 57 -1.88 7.46 3.77
CA MET A 57 -1.11 6.62 4.70
C MET A 57 -1.17 5.13 4.34
N ARG A 58 -2.25 4.69 3.66
CA ARG A 58 -2.41 3.32 3.17
C ARG A 58 -1.60 3.01 1.90
N SER A 59 -1.00 4.02 1.26
CA SER A 59 -0.18 3.81 0.05
C SER A 59 1.07 2.97 0.32
N GLU A 60 1.54 2.27 -0.71
CA GLU A 60 2.71 1.38 -0.65
C GLU A 60 4.03 2.09 -0.35
N ALA A 61 4.06 3.42 -0.47
CA ALA A 61 5.20 4.25 -0.11
C ALA A 61 5.48 4.23 1.40
N PHE A 62 4.50 3.88 2.23
CA PHE A 62 4.62 3.86 3.68
C PHE A 62 4.84 2.46 4.27
N SER A 63 5.39 2.43 5.49
CA SER A 63 5.62 1.19 6.24
C SER A 63 4.33 0.40 6.49
N SER A 64 4.44 -0.91 6.76
CA SER A 64 3.28 -1.74 7.12
C SER A 64 2.55 -1.24 8.37
N SER A 65 3.29 -0.69 9.34
CA SER A 65 2.70 -0.09 10.55
C SER A 65 1.88 1.17 10.21
N THR A 66 2.44 2.09 9.42
CA THR A 66 1.76 3.31 8.96
C THR A 66 0.52 2.99 8.14
N ARG A 67 0.58 1.97 7.26
CA ARG A 67 -0.58 1.54 6.47
C ARG A 67 -1.71 0.99 7.34
N ARG A 68 -1.38 0.22 8.38
CA ARG A 68 -2.37 -0.24 9.38
C ARG A 68 -2.98 0.92 10.15
N LEU A 69 -2.18 1.93 10.50
CA LEU A 69 -2.67 3.14 11.12
C LEU A 69 -3.60 3.92 10.18
N GLY A 70 -3.23 4.06 8.90
CA GLY A 70 -4.06 4.68 7.86
C GLY A 70 -5.42 4.01 7.74
N PHE A 71 -5.47 2.67 7.79
CA PHE A 71 -6.73 1.93 7.82
C PHE A 71 -7.59 2.27 9.05
N ARG A 72 -6.99 2.38 10.24
CA ARG A 72 -7.73 2.78 11.45
C ARG A 72 -8.26 4.21 11.35
N VAL A 73 -7.45 5.14 10.86
CA VAL A 73 -7.84 6.54 10.61
C VAL A 73 -9.03 6.60 9.66
N GLN A 74 -9.00 5.79 8.60
CA GLN A 74 -10.06 5.74 7.61
C GLN A 74 -11.36 5.11 8.15
N LEU A 75 -11.26 4.07 8.98
CA LEU A 75 -12.42 3.53 9.70
C LEU A 75 -13.04 4.57 10.64
N THR A 76 -12.22 5.34 11.35
CA THR A 76 -12.71 6.42 12.22
C THR A 76 -13.41 7.51 11.42
N ALA A 77 -12.84 7.93 10.28
CA ALA A 77 -13.47 8.91 9.39
C ALA A 77 -14.79 8.37 8.81
N GLY A 78 -14.81 7.10 8.37
CA GLY A 78 -16.02 6.45 7.87
C GLY A 78 -17.11 6.34 8.92
N ALA A 79 -16.76 6.03 10.18
CA ALA A 79 -17.71 6.00 11.29
C ALA A 79 -18.27 7.40 11.61
N LEU A 80 -17.44 8.45 11.54
CA LEU A 80 -17.87 9.82 11.73
C LEU A 80 -18.81 10.27 10.60
N SER A 81 -18.46 9.99 9.35
CA SER A 81 -19.31 10.24 8.18
C SER A 81 -20.66 9.53 8.29
N LEU A 82 -20.66 8.26 8.74
CA LEU A 82 -21.89 7.50 9.00
C LEU A 82 -22.76 8.17 10.06
N ALA A 83 -22.16 8.59 11.18
CA ALA A 83 -22.89 9.29 12.23
C ALA A 83 -23.52 10.59 11.71
N CYS A 84 -22.79 11.38 10.90
CA CYS A 84 -23.31 12.58 10.26
C CYS A 84 -24.48 12.27 9.32
N ASN A 85 -24.36 11.26 8.45
CA ASN A 85 -25.42 10.89 7.51
C ASN A 85 -26.69 10.40 8.23
N VAL A 86 -26.54 9.59 9.29
CA VAL A 86 -27.68 9.12 10.08
C VAL A 86 -28.33 10.26 10.86
N PHE A 87 -27.54 11.20 11.39
CA PHE A 87 -28.07 12.37 12.10
C PHE A 87 -28.75 13.39 11.16
N ALA A 88 -28.25 13.53 9.93
CA ALA A 88 -28.86 14.34 8.88
C ALA A 88 -30.23 13.80 8.43
N GLY A 89 -30.50 12.50 8.56
CA GLY A 89 -31.78 11.92 8.13
C GLY A 89 -32.96 12.31 9.05
N ASN A 90 -33.95 13.01 8.50
CA ASN A 90 -35.23 13.32 9.11
C ASN A 90 -36.18 12.11 9.09
N THR A 91 -36.07 11.26 8.07
CA THR A 91 -36.90 10.05 7.91
C THR A 91 -36.07 8.77 8.05
N LEU A 92 -36.73 7.65 8.35
CA LEU A 92 -36.07 6.33 8.38
C LEU A 92 -35.42 6.00 7.02
N GLY A 93 -36.06 6.39 5.91
CA GLY A 93 -35.55 6.18 4.56
C GLY A 93 -34.23 6.92 4.29
N GLU A 94 -34.16 8.20 4.67
CA GLU A 94 -32.93 9.01 4.55
C GLU A 94 -31.78 8.42 5.38
N ARG A 95 -32.06 7.93 6.58
CA ARG A 95 -31.05 7.29 7.44
C ARG A 95 -30.51 6.01 6.81
N ILE A 96 -31.39 5.15 6.30
CA ILE A 96 -30.99 3.91 5.60
C ILE A 96 -30.17 4.25 4.36
N TYR A 97 -30.59 5.25 3.58
CA TYR A 97 -29.84 5.72 2.41
C TYR A 97 -28.44 6.21 2.81
N GLY A 98 -28.32 7.00 3.87
CA GLY A 98 -27.04 7.45 4.41
C GLY A 98 -26.10 6.31 4.80
N VAL A 99 -26.63 5.25 5.43
CA VAL A 99 -25.88 4.03 5.75
C VAL A 99 -25.40 3.31 4.49
N LEU A 100 -26.26 3.18 3.48
CA LEU A 100 -25.93 2.53 2.21
C LEU A 100 -24.81 3.27 1.47
N ILE A 101 -24.80 4.60 1.47
CA ILE A 101 -23.73 5.39 0.84
C ILE A 101 -22.38 5.15 1.51
N VAL A 102 -22.32 5.11 2.84
CA VAL A 102 -21.06 4.80 3.56
C VAL A 102 -20.65 3.34 3.32
N ALA A 103 -21.59 2.40 3.30
CA ALA A 103 -21.28 1.00 3.00
C ALA A 103 -20.71 0.84 1.58
N LEU A 104 -21.28 1.53 0.59
CA LEU A 104 -20.77 1.58 -0.77
C LEU A 104 -19.37 2.21 -0.84
N PHE A 105 -19.10 3.23 -0.05
CA PHE A 105 -17.78 3.84 0.06
C PHE A 105 -16.74 2.82 0.57
N VAL A 106 -17.01 2.18 1.70
CA VAL A 106 -16.12 1.17 2.30
C VAL A 106 -15.91 0.00 1.35
N LEU A 107 -16.98 -0.48 0.69
CA LEU A 107 -16.91 -1.57 -0.27
C LEU A 107 -16.08 -1.18 -1.50
N SER A 108 -16.27 0.03 -2.03
CA SER A 108 -15.54 0.53 -3.21
C SER A 108 -14.05 0.66 -2.91
N GLU A 109 -13.71 1.14 -1.71
CA GLU A 109 -12.33 1.22 -1.27
C GLU A 109 -11.71 -0.16 -1.10
N TRP A 110 -12.40 -1.07 -0.40
CA TRP A 110 -11.96 -2.45 -0.22
C TRP A 110 -11.75 -3.16 -1.56
N LEU A 111 -12.67 -2.97 -2.52
CA LEU A 111 -12.52 -3.48 -3.88
C LEU A 111 -11.31 -2.85 -4.59
N SER A 112 -11.10 -1.54 -4.44
CA SER A 112 -9.95 -0.85 -5.04
C SER A 112 -8.61 -1.40 -4.55
N ASP A 113 -8.52 -1.70 -3.25
CA ASP A 113 -7.34 -2.33 -2.64
C ASP A 113 -7.14 -3.77 -3.11
N ARG A 114 -8.23 -4.51 -3.36
CA ARG A 114 -8.18 -5.89 -3.84
C ARG A 114 -7.87 -5.98 -5.33
N ILE A 115 -8.14 -4.93 -6.10
CA ILE A 115 -7.78 -4.83 -7.51
C ILE A 115 -6.31 -4.40 -7.61
N GLU A 116 -5.38 -5.29 -7.24
CA GLU A 116 -4.00 -5.21 -7.68
C GLU A 116 -3.97 -5.52 -9.20
N SER A 117 -3.29 -4.69 -9.99
CA SER A 117 -3.13 -5.02 -11.40
C SER A 117 -2.16 -6.18 -11.50
N ARG A 118 -2.51 -7.18 -12.32
CA ARG A 118 -1.63 -8.30 -12.66
C ARG A 118 -0.22 -7.83 -13.06
N GLU A 119 -0.14 -6.67 -13.70
CA GLU A 119 1.11 -5.99 -14.06
C GLU A 119 1.99 -5.61 -12.86
N VAL A 120 1.41 -5.16 -11.74
CA VAL A 120 2.16 -4.84 -10.51
C VAL A 120 2.64 -6.12 -9.83
N GLU A 121 1.82 -7.16 -9.83
CA GLU A 121 2.19 -8.47 -9.31
C GLU A 121 3.33 -9.10 -10.14
N GLU A 122 3.21 -9.07 -11.48
CA GLU A 122 4.26 -9.50 -12.41
C GLU A 122 5.55 -8.69 -12.25
N ALA A 123 5.46 -7.36 -12.08
CA ALA A 123 6.63 -6.51 -11.85
C ALA A 123 7.33 -6.84 -10.52
N ARG A 124 6.58 -7.06 -9.45
CA ARG A 124 7.11 -7.49 -8.15
C ARG A 124 7.75 -8.87 -8.24
N GLU A 125 7.11 -9.81 -8.94
CA GLU A 125 7.63 -11.15 -9.14
C GLU A 125 8.94 -11.13 -9.95
N GLN A 126 9.01 -10.33 -11.02
CA GLN A 126 10.23 -10.12 -11.78
C GLN A 126 11.34 -9.48 -10.94
N ALA A 127 11.02 -8.47 -10.13
CA ALA A 127 11.98 -7.84 -9.23
C ALA A 127 12.51 -8.83 -8.18
N ALA A 128 11.64 -9.65 -7.61
CA ALA A 128 12.02 -10.71 -6.67
C ALA A 128 12.88 -11.80 -7.32
N LYS A 129 12.56 -12.21 -8.56
CA LYS A 129 13.39 -13.14 -9.34
C LYS A 129 14.77 -12.54 -9.61
N ARG A 130 14.85 -11.25 -9.95
CA ARG A 130 16.13 -10.54 -10.17
C ARG A 130 16.96 -10.45 -8.90
N SER A 131 16.36 -10.10 -7.76
CA SER A 131 17.08 -10.01 -6.48
C SER A 131 17.57 -11.38 -6.01
N ALA A 132 16.76 -12.44 -6.15
CA ALA A 132 17.16 -13.80 -5.87
C ALA A 132 18.29 -14.28 -6.79
N ALA A 133 18.21 -13.97 -8.09
CA ALA A 133 19.28 -14.28 -9.04
C ALA A 133 20.59 -13.55 -8.69
N ALA A 134 20.52 -12.27 -8.31
CA ALA A 134 21.67 -11.49 -7.88
C ALA A 134 22.31 -12.05 -6.60
N ALA A 135 21.49 -12.42 -5.61
CA ALA A 135 21.96 -13.06 -4.38
C ALA A 135 22.62 -14.43 -4.64
N LYS A 136 22.04 -15.24 -5.54
CA LYS A 136 22.63 -16.51 -5.96
C LYS A 136 23.95 -16.29 -6.69
N ALA A 137 24.01 -15.33 -7.60
CA ALA A 137 25.23 -15.00 -8.34
C ALA A 137 26.37 -14.53 -7.41
N SER A 138 26.06 -13.70 -6.41
CA SER A 138 27.07 -13.25 -5.43
C SER A 138 27.57 -14.40 -4.55
N ALA A 139 26.68 -15.30 -4.12
CA ALA A 139 27.04 -16.50 -3.37
C ALA A 139 27.95 -17.43 -4.19
N THR A 140 27.60 -17.69 -5.47
CA THR A 140 28.42 -18.51 -6.37
C THR A 140 29.79 -17.89 -6.62
N ARG A 141 29.87 -16.57 -6.83
CA ARG A 141 31.15 -15.87 -7.00
C ARG A 141 32.03 -16.00 -5.75
N LYS A 142 31.45 -15.88 -4.55
CA LYS A 142 32.17 -16.06 -3.28
C LYS A 142 32.66 -17.50 -3.12
N ALA A 143 31.83 -18.48 -3.42
CA ALA A 143 32.19 -19.90 -3.35
C ALA A 143 33.32 -20.25 -4.34
N ASN A 144 33.22 -19.80 -5.58
CA ASN A 144 34.24 -20.03 -6.61
C ASN A 144 35.57 -19.36 -6.22
N ARG A 145 35.54 -18.13 -5.71
CA ARG A 145 36.74 -17.45 -5.22
C ARG A 145 37.43 -18.24 -4.10
N GLN A 146 36.67 -18.74 -3.14
CA GLN A 146 37.23 -19.59 -2.07
C GLN A 146 37.80 -20.90 -2.59
N ALA A 147 37.16 -21.52 -3.59
CA ALA A 147 37.67 -22.74 -4.24
C ALA A 147 38.99 -22.48 -4.98
N THR A 148 39.08 -21.41 -5.76
CA THR A 148 40.31 -20.99 -6.45
C THR A 148 41.42 -20.69 -5.46
N GLU A 149 41.14 -19.96 -4.38
CA GLU A 149 42.13 -19.67 -3.32
C GLU A 149 42.67 -20.95 -2.66
N ARG A 150 41.81 -21.98 -2.45
CA ARG A 150 42.23 -23.29 -1.95
C ARG A 150 43.16 -24.02 -2.92
N ILE A 151 42.83 -24.02 -4.22
CA ILE A 151 43.63 -24.66 -5.26
C ILE A 151 44.99 -23.96 -5.40
N VAL A 152 45.02 -22.62 -5.39
CA VAL A 152 46.28 -21.86 -5.43
C VAL A 152 47.13 -22.16 -4.19
N LYS A 153 46.51 -22.24 -3.00
CA LYS A 153 47.22 -22.54 -1.75
C LYS A 153 47.76 -23.97 -1.72
N SER A 154 47.02 -24.95 -2.22
CA SER A 154 47.51 -26.34 -2.32
C SER A 154 48.61 -26.48 -3.38
N GLY A 155 48.48 -25.82 -4.53
CA GLY A 155 49.50 -25.77 -5.58
C GLY A 155 50.82 -25.15 -5.08
N LYS A 156 50.76 -24.02 -4.39
CA LYS A 156 51.94 -23.39 -3.76
C LYS A 156 52.62 -24.31 -2.74
N ARG A 157 51.85 -25.05 -1.93
CA ARG A 157 52.41 -26.02 -0.97
C ARG A 157 53.12 -27.18 -1.67
N ARG A 158 52.54 -27.69 -2.76
CA ARG A 158 53.14 -28.77 -3.55
C ARG A 158 54.45 -28.34 -4.21
N MET A 159 54.45 -27.19 -4.91
CA MET A 159 55.67 -26.66 -5.54
C MET A 159 56.77 -26.39 -4.50
N ARG A 160 56.41 -25.86 -3.33
CA ARG A 160 57.39 -25.64 -2.25
C ARG A 160 58.02 -26.95 -1.78
N LYS A 161 57.20 -27.99 -1.60
CA LYS A 161 57.69 -29.33 -1.25
C LYS A 161 58.62 -29.90 -2.32
N GLU A 162 58.22 -29.82 -3.60
CA GLU A 162 59.05 -30.28 -4.72
C GLU A 162 60.39 -29.53 -4.80
N LEU A 163 60.40 -28.22 -4.53
CA LEU A 163 61.63 -27.42 -4.47
C LEU A 163 62.54 -27.84 -3.30
N ASP A 164 61.97 -28.07 -2.12
CA ASP A 164 62.71 -28.53 -0.94
C ASP A 164 63.31 -29.94 -1.18
N ASP A 165 62.58 -30.84 -1.84
CA ASP A 165 63.05 -32.19 -2.21
C ASP A 165 64.23 -32.12 -3.23
N ILE A 166 64.19 -31.20 -4.19
CA ILE A 166 65.30 -30.97 -5.14
C ILE A 166 66.54 -30.43 -4.41
N LEU A 167 66.38 -29.45 -3.51
CA LEU A 167 67.50 -28.83 -2.81
C LEU A 167 68.19 -29.78 -1.82
N THR A 168 67.48 -30.78 -1.30
CA THR A 168 68.02 -31.76 -0.35
C THR A 168 68.65 -32.98 -1.02
N SER A 169 68.46 -33.16 -2.33
CA SER A 169 69.01 -34.29 -3.10
C SER A 169 70.26 -33.94 -3.94
N ALA A 170 70.68 -32.67 -3.94
CA ALA A 170 71.91 -32.17 -4.56
C ALA A 170 73.03 -32.00 -3.53
#